data_AF-A0A3P8L5B8-F1
#
_entry.id   AF-A0A3P8L5B8-F1
#
_cell.length_a   1.000
_cell.length_b   1.000
_cell.length_c   1.000
_cell.angle_alpha   90.00
_cell.angle_beta   90.00
_cell.angle_gamma   90.00
#
_symmetry.space_group_name_H-M   'P 1'
#
loop_
_entity.id
_entity.type
_entity.pdbx_description
1 polymer ?
#
loop_
_entity_poly.entity_id
_entity_poly.type
_entity_poly.pdbx_seq_one_letter_code
_entity_poly.pdbx_strand_id
1 'polypeptide(L)'
;MAVDDWPEGDRPWAARYILGLAKAGVSLDVSSSRQEELITAVEAAEEPAAELFGNPDVLAAEDAAELAVSDAEAMATESAGVRDALEFGGVSLIFVGLIAAVMVLLGGGRVDVTVGRVALVSAIAAAVVLGGAASMQFMAGRLKVAGLLAALAVLAVGVGGSQVEWSGRSTVLIGGLPAWAAAIGLLLPGVVVLVVARAVPARVPRTTFDDEEWFSRFRGVLLAKGTPRAVVREHERTLREGLSTRAFDEYGRPDALALRLVADDPATPSRRLWWGAAGWFGFALLHASFLPDSSGFWLVLRVVVVGGLLWLSIRSALRARRARPASSSKTPA
;
A
#
# COMPACT_ATOMS: atom_id res chain seq x y z
N MET A 1 10.72 -30.21 5.36
CA MET A 1 11.03 -31.37 4.50
C MET A 1 12.48 -31.79 4.71
N ALA A 2 12.77 -33.08 4.72
CA ALA A 2 14.13 -33.59 4.83
C ALA A 2 14.70 -33.87 3.42
N VAL A 3 16.02 -33.77 3.25
CA VAL A 3 16.69 -34.22 1.99
C VAL A 3 16.34 -35.68 1.67
N ASP A 4 15.99 -36.46 2.69
CA ASP A 4 15.61 -37.86 2.57
C ASP A 4 14.29 -38.10 1.81
N ASP A 5 13.46 -37.05 1.67
CA ASP A 5 12.19 -37.08 0.91
C ASP A 5 12.44 -37.08 -0.62
N TRP A 6 13.67 -36.79 -1.07
CA TRP A 6 14.05 -36.87 -2.48
C TRP A 6 14.48 -38.29 -2.88
N PRO A 7 14.25 -38.69 -4.15
CA PRO A 7 14.80 -39.91 -4.72
C PRO A 7 16.31 -40.02 -4.46
N GLU A 8 16.80 -41.23 -4.17
CA GLU A 8 18.20 -41.45 -3.73
C GLU A 8 19.24 -40.83 -4.67
N GLY A 9 18.99 -40.86 -5.98
CA GLY A 9 19.87 -40.27 -6.99
C GLY A 9 19.92 -38.74 -6.99
N ASP A 10 18.84 -38.08 -6.55
CA ASP A 10 18.69 -36.62 -6.61
C ASP A 10 18.99 -35.91 -5.27
N ARG A 11 19.21 -36.66 -4.18
CA ARG A 11 19.57 -36.09 -2.87
C ARG A 11 20.76 -35.11 -2.93
N PRO A 12 21.85 -35.36 -3.68
CA PRO A 12 22.95 -34.40 -3.80
C PRO A 12 22.55 -33.10 -4.52
N TRP A 13 21.65 -33.20 -5.50
CA TRP A 13 21.08 -32.05 -6.21
C TRP A 13 20.20 -31.22 -5.28
N ALA A 14 19.29 -31.89 -4.57
CA ALA A 14 18.38 -31.29 -3.61
C ALA A 14 19.12 -30.57 -2.49
N ALA A 15 20.16 -31.19 -1.92
CA ALA A 15 20.97 -30.58 -0.86
C ALA A 15 21.60 -29.24 -1.30
N ARG A 16 22.07 -29.15 -2.56
CA ARG A 16 22.63 -27.90 -3.11
C ARG A 16 21.55 -26.85 -3.35
N TYR A 17 20.42 -27.26 -3.91
CA TYR A 17 19.27 -26.39 -4.15
C TYR A 17 18.74 -25.79 -2.84
N ILE A 18 18.51 -26.62 -1.81
CA ILE A 18 18.05 -26.20 -0.47
C ILE A 18 19.06 -25.24 0.17
N LEU A 19 20.35 -25.55 0.08
CA LEU A 19 21.40 -24.66 0.59
C LEU A 19 21.43 -23.32 -0.17
N GLY A 20 21.14 -23.31 -1.46
CA GLY A 20 21.00 -22.12 -2.28
C GLY A 20 19.85 -21.23 -1.82
N LEU A 21 18.66 -21.80 -1.65
CA LEU A 21 17.49 -21.10 -1.10
C LEU A 21 17.74 -20.55 0.31
N ALA A 22 18.36 -21.35 1.18
CA ALA A 22 18.70 -20.94 2.54
C ALA A 22 19.71 -19.78 2.57
N LYS A 23 20.73 -19.80 1.70
CA LYS A 23 21.69 -18.69 1.55
C LYS A 23 21.03 -17.41 1.04
N ALA A 24 19.97 -17.54 0.23
CA ALA A 24 19.18 -16.41 -0.26
C ALA A 24 18.13 -15.92 0.76
N GLY A 25 18.00 -16.56 1.92
CA GLY A 25 17.11 -16.15 3.00
C GLY A 25 15.65 -16.56 2.81
N VAL A 26 15.37 -17.52 1.92
CA VAL A 26 14.02 -18.08 1.73
C VAL A 26 13.62 -18.89 2.97
N SER A 27 12.38 -18.70 3.44
CA SER A 27 11.89 -19.38 4.63
C SER A 27 11.77 -20.90 4.43
N LEU A 28 11.87 -21.66 5.54
CA LEU A 28 11.82 -23.13 5.51
C LEU A 28 10.48 -23.67 4.96
N ASP A 29 9.37 -23.00 5.29
CA ASP A 29 8.03 -23.42 4.84
C ASP A 29 7.86 -23.23 3.33
N VAL A 30 8.24 -22.06 2.81
CA VAL A 30 8.21 -21.75 1.37
C VAL A 30 9.16 -22.67 0.61
N SER A 31 10.36 -22.90 1.14
CA SER A 31 11.32 -23.86 0.58
C SER A 31 10.77 -25.28 0.58
N SER A 32 10.02 -25.68 1.62
CA SER A 32 9.43 -27.02 1.70
C SER A 32 8.34 -27.20 0.63
N SER A 33 7.39 -26.26 0.51
CA SER A 33 6.34 -26.32 -0.52
C SER A 33 6.93 -26.39 -1.94
N ARG A 34 7.97 -25.61 -2.22
CA ARG A 34 8.64 -25.65 -3.52
C ARG A 34 9.38 -26.97 -3.78
N GLN A 35 9.96 -27.58 -2.75
CA GLN A 35 10.60 -28.90 -2.88
C GLN A 35 9.58 -29.99 -3.23
N GLU A 36 8.39 -29.96 -2.63
CA GLU A 36 7.28 -30.88 -2.94
C GLU A 36 6.87 -30.80 -4.42
N GLU A 37 6.78 -29.59 -4.98
CA GLU A 37 6.49 -29.39 -6.41
C GLU A 37 7.57 -30.00 -7.31
N LEU A 38 8.85 -29.78 -6.97
CA LEU A 38 9.98 -30.28 -7.76
C LEU A 38 10.09 -31.81 -7.68
N ILE A 39 9.86 -32.41 -6.51
CA ILE A 39 9.81 -33.87 -6.34
C ILE A 39 8.68 -34.44 -7.20
N THR A 40 7.48 -33.85 -7.12
CA THR A 40 6.33 -34.28 -7.93
C THR A 40 6.63 -34.23 -9.43
N ALA A 41 7.32 -33.19 -9.89
CA ALA A 41 7.69 -33.03 -11.29
C ALA A 41 8.76 -34.05 -11.75
N VAL A 42 9.73 -34.38 -10.89
CA VAL A 42 10.73 -35.45 -11.14
C VAL A 42 10.05 -36.81 -11.25
N GLU A 43 9.14 -37.12 -10.32
CA GLU A 43 8.39 -38.38 -10.32
C GLU A 43 7.49 -38.50 -11.57
N ALA A 44 6.85 -37.41 -11.99
CA ALA A 44 5.99 -37.40 -13.17
C ALA A 44 6.75 -37.50 -14.49
N ALA A 45 7.96 -36.96 -14.56
CA ALA A 45 8.80 -37.01 -15.75
C ALA A 45 9.61 -38.33 -15.86
N GLU A 46 9.74 -39.07 -14.76
CA GLU A 46 10.66 -40.22 -14.63
C GLU A 46 12.11 -39.89 -15.03
N GLU A 47 12.51 -38.61 -14.90
CA GLU A 47 13.83 -38.09 -15.27
C GLU A 47 14.56 -37.54 -14.03
N PRO A 48 15.90 -37.68 -13.94
CA PRO A 48 16.68 -37.11 -12.84
C PRO A 48 16.51 -35.58 -12.75
N ALA A 49 16.49 -35.05 -11.52
CA ALA A 49 16.32 -33.61 -11.28
C ALA A 49 17.37 -32.74 -11.99
N ALA A 50 18.59 -33.26 -12.15
CA ALA A 50 19.67 -32.59 -12.87
C ALA A 50 19.43 -32.47 -14.39
N GLU A 51 18.72 -33.43 -14.98
CA GLU A 51 18.36 -33.40 -16.40
C GLU A 51 17.13 -32.52 -16.64
N LEU A 52 16.14 -32.63 -15.76
CA LEU A 52 14.88 -31.90 -15.86
C LEU A 52 15.03 -30.40 -15.54
N PHE A 53 15.80 -30.05 -14.51
CA PHE A 53 15.92 -28.68 -14.01
C PHE A 53 17.32 -28.07 -14.17
N GLY A 54 18.30 -28.86 -14.59
CA GLY A 54 19.67 -28.37 -14.77
C GLY A 54 20.41 -28.12 -13.45
N ASN A 55 21.12 -26.99 -13.37
CA ASN A 55 22.00 -26.69 -12.25
C ASN A 55 21.21 -26.23 -11.01
N PRO A 56 21.32 -26.91 -9.86
CA PRO A 56 20.57 -26.58 -8.64
C PRO A 56 20.89 -25.19 -8.09
N ASP A 57 22.11 -24.68 -8.27
CA ASP A 57 22.49 -23.35 -7.79
C ASP A 57 21.86 -22.24 -8.64
N VAL A 58 21.68 -22.50 -9.95
CA VAL A 58 21.04 -21.56 -10.88
C VAL A 58 19.54 -21.53 -10.62
N LEU A 59 18.90 -22.70 -10.54
CA LEU A 59 17.49 -22.79 -10.22
C LEU A 59 17.18 -22.19 -8.84
N ALA A 60 18.01 -22.47 -7.83
CA ALA A 60 17.82 -21.87 -6.50
C ALA A 60 17.95 -20.34 -6.53
N ALA A 61 18.80 -19.77 -7.38
CA ALA A 61 18.91 -18.32 -7.52
C ALA A 61 17.70 -17.70 -8.24
N GLU A 62 17.17 -18.38 -9.26
CA GLU A 62 15.97 -17.97 -9.99
C GLU A 62 14.72 -18.07 -9.11
N ASP A 63 14.52 -19.23 -8.47
CA ASP A 63 13.43 -19.47 -7.52
C ASP A 63 13.58 -18.52 -6.32
N ALA A 64 14.77 -18.30 -5.77
CA ALA A 64 14.93 -17.35 -4.68
C ALA A 64 14.58 -15.92 -5.10
N ALA A 65 14.87 -15.50 -6.33
CA ALA A 65 14.48 -14.18 -6.81
C ALA A 65 12.95 -14.06 -6.92
N GLU A 66 12.26 -15.09 -7.39
CA GLU A 66 10.80 -15.14 -7.48
C GLU A 66 10.14 -15.20 -6.09
N LEU A 67 10.64 -16.08 -5.23
CA LEU A 67 10.13 -16.31 -3.89
C LEU A 67 10.43 -15.13 -2.95
N ALA A 68 11.58 -14.46 -3.07
CA ALA A 68 11.90 -13.28 -2.28
C ALA A 68 11.06 -12.05 -2.69
N VAL A 69 10.71 -11.91 -3.98
CA VAL A 69 9.77 -10.87 -4.43
C VAL A 69 8.37 -11.16 -3.88
N SER A 70 7.94 -12.43 -3.90
CA SER A 70 6.66 -12.85 -3.32
C SER A 70 6.60 -12.61 -1.81
N ASP A 71 7.62 -12.99 -1.03
CA ASP A 71 7.67 -12.80 0.43
C ASP A 71 7.83 -11.33 0.84
N ALA A 72 8.61 -10.52 0.10
CA ALA A 72 8.72 -9.09 0.37
C ALA A 72 7.44 -8.33 0.03
N GLU A 73 6.74 -8.71 -1.04
CA GLU A 73 5.42 -8.16 -1.38
C GLU A 73 4.33 -8.65 -0.41
N ALA A 74 4.38 -9.92 0.01
CA ALA A 74 3.51 -10.54 0.99
C ALA A 74 3.69 -9.97 2.41
N MET A 75 4.93 -9.66 2.79
CA MET A 75 5.25 -8.93 4.01
C MET A 75 4.78 -7.49 3.93
N ALA A 76 4.92 -6.80 2.78
CA ALA A 76 4.42 -5.44 2.61
C ALA A 76 2.87 -5.36 2.59
N THR A 77 2.17 -6.40 2.12
CA THR A 77 0.71 -6.51 2.23
C THR A 77 0.24 -6.94 3.62
N GLU A 78 1.01 -7.74 4.36
CA GLU A 78 0.72 -8.07 5.77
C GLU A 78 1.08 -6.94 6.75
N SER A 79 2.13 -6.17 6.45
CA SER A 79 2.59 -5.04 7.26
C SER A 79 1.66 -3.84 7.17
N ALA A 80 0.73 -3.79 6.21
CA ALA A 80 -0.38 -2.83 6.12
C ALA A 80 -1.41 -2.93 7.29
N GLY A 81 -0.92 -3.12 8.51
CA GLY A 81 -1.61 -2.99 9.77
C GLY A 81 -1.64 -1.56 10.29
N VAL A 82 -2.27 -1.42 11.46
CA VAL A 82 -2.46 -0.11 12.11
C VAL A 82 -1.12 0.53 12.46
N ARG A 83 -0.10 -0.26 12.81
CA ARG A 83 1.24 0.25 13.14
C ARG A 83 1.87 1.00 11.97
N ASP A 84 1.99 0.39 10.79
CA ASP A 84 2.59 1.02 9.62
C ASP A 84 1.82 2.28 9.21
N ALA A 85 0.49 2.25 9.31
CA ALA A 85 -0.35 3.41 9.03
C ALA A 85 -0.07 4.57 9.99
N LEU A 86 0.13 4.27 11.26
CA LEU A 86 0.54 5.26 12.26
C LEU A 86 1.99 5.71 12.02
N GLU A 87 2.92 4.82 11.67
CA GLU A 87 4.31 5.20 11.37
C GLU A 87 4.37 6.17 10.17
N PHE A 88 3.72 5.82 9.07
CA PHE A 88 3.59 6.68 7.90
C PHE A 88 2.87 8.00 8.22
N GLY A 89 1.76 7.93 8.96
CA GLY A 89 1.01 9.12 9.37
C GLY A 89 1.83 10.03 10.27
N GLY A 90 2.59 9.46 11.22
CA GLY A 90 3.47 10.17 12.14
C GLY A 90 4.62 10.86 11.42
N VAL A 91 5.32 10.16 10.52
CA VAL A 91 6.38 10.76 9.67
C VAL A 91 5.80 11.88 8.80
N SER A 92 4.66 11.65 8.16
CA SER A 92 3.98 12.66 7.34
C SER A 92 3.61 13.89 8.16
N LEU A 93 3.13 13.71 9.39
CA LEU A 93 2.80 14.80 10.30
C LEU A 93 4.03 15.55 10.79
N ILE A 94 5.16 14.87 11.03
CA ILE A 94 6.43 15.54 11.32
C ILE A 94 6.84 16.40 10.13
N PHE A 95 6.74 15.90 8.90
CA PHE A 95 7.12 16.65 7.71
C PHE A 95 6.26 17.90 7.52
N VAL A 96 4.93 17.77 7.63
CA VAL A 96 4.00 18.92 7.56
C VAL A 96 4.23 19.88 8.73
N GLY A 97 4.41 19.35 9.94
CA GLY A 97 4.69 20.12 11.15
C GLY A 97 6.01 20.88 11.04
N LEU A 98 7.04 20.29 10.42
CA LEU A 98 8.34 20.92 10.18
C LEU A 98 8.21 22.09 9.23
N ILE A 99 7.50 21.92 8.10
CA ILE A 99 7.23 23.03 7.17
C ILE A 99 6.52 24.16 7.92
N ALA A 100 5.43 23.86 8.64
CA ALA A 100 4.69 24.85 9.42
C ALA A 100 5.55 25.52 10.50
N ALA A 101 6.40 24.76 11.19
CA ALA A 101 7.34 25.27 12.19
C ALA A 101 8.36 26.24 11.59
N VAL A 102 8.94 25.91 10.43
CA VAL A 102 9.84 26.84 9.71
C VAL A 102 9.11 28.13 9.36
N MET A 103 7.87 28.05 8.87
CA MET A 103 7.09 29.25 8.53
C MET A 103 6.83 30.13 9.76
N VAL A 104 6.49 29.52 10.90
CA VAL A 104 6.28 30.23 12.17
C VAL A 104 7.56 30.88 12.67
N LEU A 105 8.70 30.19 12.58
CA LEU A 105 10.00 30.72 13.00
C LEU A 105 10.46 31.88 12.11
N LEU A 106 10.27 31.79 10.80
CA LEU A 106 10.62 32.84 9.84
C LEU A 106 9.73 34.08 9.97
N GLY A 107 8.46 33.91 10.37
CA GLY A 107 7.55 35.03 10.61
C GLY A 107 7.96 35.92 11.78
N GLY A 108 8.72 35.38 12.74
CA GLY A 108 9.18 36.09 13.94
C GLY A 108 8.07 36.43 14.93
N GLY A 109 8.41 36.51 16.21
CA GLY A 109 7.52 37.04 17.25
C GLY A 109 6.73 36.01 18.05
N ARG A 110 5.57 36.45 18.55
CA ARG A 110 4.69 35.67 19.42
C ARG A 110 3.46 35.20 18.67
N VAL A 111 3.01 34.00 18.97
CA VAL A 111 1.91 33.31 18.29
C VAL A 111 0.77 33.09 19.27
N ASP A 112 -0.43 33.55 18.91
CA ASP A 112 -1.64 33.23 19.67
C ASP A 112 -2.21 31.88 19.22
N VAL A 113 -2.41 30.96 20.16
CA VAL A 113 -3.08 29.68 19.88
C VAL A 113 -4.57 29.90 20.02
N THR A 114 -5.31 29.86 18.91
CA THR A 114 -6.77 30.02 18.92
C THR A 114 -7.48 28.68 18.82
N VAL A 115 -8.76 28.64 19.22
CA VAL A 115 -9.63 27.47 19.05
C VAL A 115 -9.61 26.97 17.61
N GLY A 116 -9.70 27.89 16.63
CA GLY A 116 -9.65 27.53 15.21
C GLY A 116 -8.32 26.89 14.80
N ARG A 117 -7.17 27.35 15.32
CA ARG A 117 -5.87 26.72 15.01
C ARG A 117 -5.76 25.31 15.57
N VAL A 118 -6.25 25.08 16.78
CA VAL A 118 -6.25 23.75 17.40
C VAL A 118 -7.15 22.79 16.63
N ALA A 119 -8.36 23.24 16.24
CA ALA A 119 -9.27 22.47 15.41
C ALA A 119 -8.63 22.10 14.06
N LEU A 120 -7.94 23.05 13.42
CA LEU A 120 -7.27 22.85 12.13
C LEU A 120 -6.20 21.76 12.24
N VAL A 121 -5.28 21.90 13.19
CA VAL A 121 -4.17 20.98 13.38
C VAL A 121 -4.69 19.58 13.72
N SER A 122 -5.74 19.49 14.55
CA SER A 122 -6.38 18.21 14.88
C SER A 122 -7.03 17.55 13.66
N ALA A 123 -7.71 18.34 12.83
CA ALA A 123 -8.32 17.86 11.59
C ALA A 123 -7.27 17.38 10.58
N ILE A 124 -6.16 18.11 10.41
CA ILE A 124 -5.03 17.69 9.57
C ILE A 124 -4.45 16.37 10.08
N ALA A 125 -4.18 16.28 11.40
CA ALA A 125 -3.66 15.06 12.01
C ALA A 125 -4.57 13.86 11.76
N ALA A 126 -5.87 14.02 12.00
CA ALA A 126 -6.86 12.99 11.73
C ALA A 126 -6.89 12.60 10.24
N ALA A 127 -6.94 13.57 9.33
CA ALA A 127 -6.99 13.31 7.90
C ALA A 127 -5.75 12.55 7.38
N VAL A 128 -4.55 12.92 7.85
CA VAL A 128 -3.29 12.27 7.45
C VAL A 128 -3.25 10.83 7.97
N VAL A 129 -3.57 10.61 9.24
CA VAL A 129 -3.53 9.27 9.84
C VAL A 129 -4.60 8.37 9.24
N LEU A 130 -5.85 8.84 9.15
CA LEU A 130 -6.97 8.08 8.60
C LEU A 130 -6.81 7.83 7.10
N GLY A 131 -6.30 8.81 6.35
CA GLY A 131 -6.03 8.68 4.92
C GLY A 131 -4.89 7.69 4.63
N GLY A 132 -3.80 7.77 5.40
CA GLY A 132 -2.71 6.79 5.34
C GLY A 132 -3.20 5.37 5.66
N ALA A 133 -3.97 5.23 6.75
CA ALA A 133 -4.58 3.96 7.12
C ALA A 133 -5.54 3.43 6.03
N ALA A 134 -6.37 4.29 5.44
CA ALA A 134 -7.27 3.93 4.35
C ALA A 134 -6.49 3.40 3.14
N SER A 135 -5.40 4.07 2.76
CA SER A 135 -4.54 3.65 1.65
C SER A 135 -3.91 2.29 1.92
N MET A 136 -3.37 2.06 3.12
CA MET A 136 -2.78 0.77 3.49
C MET A 136 -3.82 -0.34 3.51
N GLN A 137 -4.99 -0.11 4.12
CA GLN A 137 -6.08 -1.10 4.11
C GLN A 137 -6.60 -1.38 2.70
N PHE A 138 -6.62 -0.37 1.83
CA PHE A 138 -6.99 -0.55 0.43
C PHE A 138 -5.96 -1.43 -0.29
N MET A 139 -4.66 -1.15 -0.13
CA MET A 139 -3.59 -1.96 -0.71
C MET A 139 -3.58 -3.41 -0.20
N ALA A 140 -4.00 -3.63 1.05
CA ALA A 140 -4.20 -4.95 1.64
C ALA A 140 -5.52 -5.65 1.23
N GLY A 141 -6.30 -5.06 0.30
CA GLY A 141 -7.57 -5.61 -0.18
C GLY A 141 -8.76 -5.46 0.78
N ARG A 142 -8.63 -4.75 1.91
CA ARG A 142 -9.70 -4.61 2.91
C ARG A 142 -10.63 -3.44 2.60
N LEU A 143 -11.35 -3.55 1.48
CA LEU A 143 -12.10 -2.43 0.90
C LEU A 143 -13.15 -1.79 1.82
N LYS A 144 -13.84 -2.58 2.67
CA LYS A 144 -14.84 -2.07 3.61
C LYS A 144 -14.21 -1.13 4.65
N VAL A 145 -13.11 -1.58 5.26
CA VAL A 145 -12.37 -0.81 6.27
C VAL A 145 -11.69 0.39 5.62
N ALA A 146 -11.08 0.19 4.45
CA ALA A 146 -10.48 1.28 3.68
C ALA A 146 -11.50 2.37 3.34
N GLY A 147 -12.70 1.99 2.89
CA GLY A 147 -13.79 2.93 2.58
C GLY A 147 -14.26 3.71 3.81
N LEU A 148 -14.42 3.06 4.96
CA LEU A 148 -14.77 3.72 6.22
C LEU A 148 -13.69 4.74 6.64
N LEU A 149 -12.43 4.33 6.64
CA LEU A 149 -11.31 5.20 7.00
C LEU A 149 -11.17 6.39 6.03
N ALA A 150 -11.37 6.16 4.74
CA ALA A 150 -11.38 7.23 3.74
C ALA A 150 -12.53 8.22 4.00
N ALA A 151 -13.73 7.73 4.31
CA ALA A 151 -14.87 8.59 4.64
C ALA A 151 -14.60 9.43 5.90
N LEU A 152 -14.00 8.85 6.94
CA LEU A 152 -13.61 9.57 8.15
C LEU A 152 -12.50 10.59 7.88
N ALA A 153 -11.54 10.28 7.00
CA ALA A 153 -10.50 11.22 6.58
C ALA A 153 -11.11 12.43 5.84
N VAL A 154 -12.05 12.18 4.91
CA VAL A 154 -12.79 13.24 4.21
C VAL A 154 -13.61 14.08 5.19
N LEU A 155 -14.26 13.44 6.17
CA LEU A 155 -14.99 14.14 7.22
C LEU A 155 -14.06 15.05 8.04
N ALA A 156 -12.87 14.57 8.41
CA ALA A 156 -11.87 15.37 9.11
C ALA A 156 -11.45 16.61 8.31
N VAL A 157 -11.21 16.45 7.00
CA VAL A 157 -10.93 17.60 6.10
C VAL A 157 -12.11 18.57 6.06
N GLY A 158 -13.36 18.06 6.00
CA GLY A 158 -14.56 18.90 6.03
C GLY A 158 -14.70 19.70 7.33
N VAL A 159 -14.49 19.06 8.47
CA VAL A 159 -14.51 19.70 9.79
C VAL A 159 -13.43 20.78 9.88
N GLY A 160 -12.19 20.44 9.52
CA GLY A 160 -11.09 21.41 9.48
C GLY A 160 -11.35 22.55 8.49
N GLY A 161 -11.94 22.29 7.33
CA GLY A 161 -12.34 23.32 6.38
C GLY A 161 -13.41 24.26 6.93
N SER A 162 -14.41 23.71 7.64
CA SER A 162 -15.55 24.46 8.16
C SER A 162 -15.22 25.46 9.27
N GLN A 163 -14.06 25.32 9.92
CA GLN A 163 -13.63 26.23 11.00
C GLN A 163 -13.49 27.69 10.54
N VAL A 164 -13.46 27.92 9.22
CA VAL A 164 -13.46 29.26 8.64
C VAL A 164 -14.76 30.01 8.99
N GLU A 165 -15.84 29.30 9.28
CA GLU A 165 -17.17 29.88 9.55
C GLU A 165 -17.60 29.78 11.02
N TRP A 166 -16.79 29.18 11.90
CA TRP A 166 -17.17 28.95 13.30
C TRP A 166 -17.16 30.23 14.14
N SER A 167 -18.26 30.45 14.88
CA SER A 167 -18.31 31.45 15.94
C SER A 167 -17.32 31.07 17.06
N GLY A 168 -16.49 32.02 17.48
CA GLY A 168 -15.45 31.78 18.50
C GLY A 168 -14.14 31.16 18.00
N ARG A 169 -13.94 31.00 16.68
CA ARG A 169 -12.66 30.49 16.12
C ARG A 169 -11.44 31.33 16.50
N SER A 170 -11.65 32.63 16.72
CA SER A 170 -10.62 33.60 17.10
C SER A 170 -10.40 33.67 18.61
N THR A 171 -11.17 32.93 19.42
CA THR A 171 -10.95 32.84 20.86
C THR A 171 -9.55 32.32 21.12
N VAL A 172 -8.74 33.12 21.80
CA VAL A 172 -7.37 32.80 22.17
C VAL A 172 -7.39 31.87 23.37
N LEU A 173 -6.81 30.69 23.22
CA LEU A 173 -6.60 29.72 24.30
C LEU A 173 -5.29 30.00 25.04
N ILE A 174 -4.23 30.31 24.27
CA ILE A 174 -2.91 30.66 24.81
C ILE A 174 -2.39 31.86 24.04
N GLY A 175 -2.24 32.99 24.75
CA GLY A 175 -1.74 34.23 24.16
C GLY A 175 -0.22 34.35 24.25
N GLY A 176 0.40 34.94 23.24
CA GLY A 176 1.79 35.39 23.31
C GLY A 176 2.83 34.27 23.37
N LEU A 177 2.54 33.09 22.81
CA LEU A 177 3.46 31.95 22.84
C LEU A 177 4.72 32.26 22.02
N PRO A 178 5.94 32.07 22.54
CA PRO A 178 7.15 32.25 21.74
C PRO A 178 7.13 31.37 20.48
N ALA A 179 7.57 31.90 19.33
CA ALA A 179 7.55 31.16 18.06
C ALA A 179 8.25 29.79 18.14
N TRP A 180 9.34 29.66 18.91
CA TRP A 180 10.03 28.37 19.11
C TRP A 180 9.17 27.34 19.86
N ALA A 181 8.36 27.79 20.83
CA ALA A 181 7.46 26.92 21.58
C ALA A 181 6.28 26.49 20.69
N ALA A 182 5.76 27.40 19.86
CA ALA A 182 4.75 27.08 18.84
C ALA A 182 5.28 26.07 17.82
N ALA A 183 6.53 26.24 17.36
CA ALA A 183 7.20 25.34 16.44
C ALA A 183 7.33 23.92 17.00
N ILE A 184 7.72 23.77 18.28
CA ILE A 184 7.75 22.46 18.95
C ILE A 184 6.34 21.86 19.03
N GLY A 185 5.34 22.67 19.38
CA GLY A 185 3.94 22.22 19.44
C GLY A 185 3.41 21.66 18.12
N LEU A 186 3.85 22.19 16.97
CA LEU A 186 3.46 21.70 15.64
C LEU A 186 4.05 20.33 15.29
N LEU A 187 5.16 19.94 15.91
CA LEU A 187 5.78 18.62 15.72
C LEU A 187 5.16 17.55 16.62
N LEU A 188 4.55 17.96 17.74
CA LEU A 188 4.04 17.07 18.78
C LEU A 188 3.03 16.02 18.27
N PRO A 189 2.06 16.34 17.40
CA PRO A 189 1.13 15.32 16.90
C PRO A 189 1.83 14.17 16.17
N GLY A 190 2.84 14.47 15.36
CA GLY A 190 3.62 13.46 14.65
C GLY A 190 4.41 12.57 15.61
N VAL A 191 5.07 13.17 16.61
CA VAL A 191 5.80 12.43 17.65
C VAL A 191 4.86 11.53 18.45
N VAL A 192 3.70 12.05 18.88
CA VAL A 192 2.70 11.25 19.62
C VAL A 192 2.22 10.07 18.78
N VAL A 193 1.91 10.28 17.52
CA VAL A 193 1.49 9.20 16.61
C VAL A 193 2.58 8.13 16.46
N LEU A 194 3.85 8.52 16.34
CA LEU A 194 4.98 7.57 16.29
C LEU A 194 5.17 6.80 17.60
N VAL A 195 5.00 7.46 18.74
CA VAL A 195 5.05 6.82 20.06
C VAL A 195 3.92 5.80 20.19
N VAL A 196 2.70 6.16 19.78
CA VAL A 196 1.58 5.22 19.74
C VAL A 196 1.86 4.06 18.79
N ALA A 197 2.43 4.32 17.61
CA ALA A 197 2.80 3.27 16.66
C ALA A 197 3.77 2.24 17.27
N ARG A 198 4.76 2.71 18.04
CA ARG A 198 5.72 1.85 18.77
C ARG A 198 5.04 0.99 19.84
N ALA A 199 3.93 1.45 20.40
CA ALA A 199 3.14 0.71 21.38
C ALA A 199 2.19 -0.32 20.74
N VAL A 200 1.92 -0.22 19.44
CA VAL A 200 1.10 -1.21 18.72
C VAL A 200 1.95 -2.46 18.47
N PRO A 201 1.54 -3.65 18.94
CA PRO A 201 2.25 -4.89 18.69
C PRO A 201 2.41 -5.16 17.19
N ALA A 202 3.57 -5.69 16.80
CA ALA A 202 3.75 -6.21 15.45
C ALA A 202 2.71 -7.31 15.21
N ARG A 203 2.04 -7.26 14.06
CA ARG A 203 1.03 -8.24 13.72
C ARG A 203 1.73 -9.55 13.37
N VAL A 204 1.31 -10.65 14.01
CA VAL A 204 1.78 -11.98 13.63
C VAL A 204 1.18 -12.32 12.25
N PRO A 205 2.00 -12.77 11.29
CA PRO A 205 1.52 -13.27 10.00
C PRO A 205 0.42 -14.30 10.20
N ARG A 206 -0.64 -14.22 9.38
CA ARG A 206 -1.73 -15.22 9.48
C ARG A 206 -1.35 -16.43 8.64
N THR A 207 -1.27 -17.58 9.29
CA THR A 207 -0.94 -18.86 8.66
C THR A 207 -2.15 -19.68 8.23
N THR A 208 -3.37 -19.22 8.54
CA THR A 208 -4.60 -19.94 8.19
C THR A 208 -5.70 -18.97 7.78
N PHE A 209 -6.46 -19.34 6.74
CA PHE A 209 -7.62 -18.60 6.26
C PHE A 209 -8.81 -19.55 6.15
N ASP A 210 -9.99 -19.07 6.54
CA ASP A 210 -11.25 -19.67 6.12
C ASP A 210 -11.52 -19.31 4.65
N ASP A 211 -12.23 -20.18 3.92
CA ASP A 211 -12.42 -20.03 2.47
C ASP A 211 -13.14 -18.72 2.13
N GLU A 212 -14.14 -18.33 2.91
CA GLU A 212 -14.84 -17.06 2.68
C GLU A 212 -13.96 -15.85 3.01
N GLU A 213 -13.08 -15.93 4.03
CA GLU A 213 -12.08 -14.89 4.28
C GLU A 213 -11.08 -14.81 3.12
N TRP A 214 -10.65 -15.97 2.61
CA TRP A 214 -9.71 -16.11 1.51
C TRP A 214 -10.25 -15.45 0.24
N PHE A 215 -11.46 -15.81 -0.20
CA PHE A 215 -12.07 -15.23 -1.40
C PHE A 215 -12.41 -13.74 -1.23
N SER A 216 -12.82 -13.33 -0.03
CA SER A 216 -13.04 -11.92 0.30
C SER A 216 -11.76 -11.08 0.14
N ARG A 217 -10.62 -11.61 0.61
CA ARG A 217 -9.29 -10.98 0.46
C ARG A 217 -8.82 -10.98 -0.99
N PHE A 218 -8.90 -12.12 -1.66
CA PHE A 218 -8.54 -12.27 -3.07
C PHE A 218 -9.25 -11.23 -3.95
N ARG A 219 -10.59 -11.17 -3.84
CA ARG A 219 -11.41 -10.15 -4.52
C ARG A 219 -10.99 -8.74 -4.13
N GLY A 220 -10.72 -8.52 -2.85
CA GLY A 220 -10.24 -7.26 -2.31
C GLY A 220 -8.96 -6.77 -2.99
N VAL A 221 -7.95 -7.63 -3.10
CA VAL A 221 -6.66 -7.31 -3.70
C VAL A 221 -6.80 -7.06 -5.19
N LEU A 222 -7.53 -7.90 -5.93
CA LEU A 222 -7.78 -7.68 -7.35
C LEU A 222 -8.46 -6.32 -7.62
N LEU A 223 -9.50 -6.00 -6.86
CA LEU A 223 -10.17 -4.70 -6.97
C LEU A 223 -9.25 -3.54 -6.59
N ALA A 224 -8.40 -3.70 -5.57
CA ALA A 224 -7.45 -2.68 -5.16
C ALA A 224 -6.40 -2.39 -6.25
N LYS A 225 -6.03 -3.39 -7.04
CA LYS A 225 -5.13 -3.25 -8.19
C LYS A 225 -5.84 -2.80 -9.47
N GLY A 226 -7.15 -2.58 -9.41
CA GLY A 226 -7.94 -2.02 -10.50
C GLY A 226 -8.51 -3.06 -11.47
N THR A 227 -8.57 -4.34 -11.09
CA THR A 227 -9.26 -5.36 -11.87
C THR A 227 -10.78 -5.10 -11.88
N PRO A 228 -11.48 -5.16 -13.02
CA PRO A 228 -12.91 -4.89 -13.09
C PRO A 228 -13.72 -5.92 -12.31
N ARG A 229 -14.80 -5.48 -11.64
CA ARG A 229 -15.67 -6.36 -10.83
C ARG A 229 -16.19 -7.59 -11.57
N ALA A 230 -16.47 -7.47 -12.86
CA ALA A 230 -16.92 -8.60 -13.68
C ALA A 230 -15.83 -9.68 -13.82
N VAL A 231 -14.60 -9.26 -14.10
CA VAL A 231 -13.43 -10.15 -14.22
C VAL A 231 -13.11 -10.80 -12.87
N VAL A 232 -13.19 -10.03 -11.78
CA VAL A 232 -12.97 -10.58 -10.42
C VAL A 232 -14.01 -11.65 -10.07
N ARG A 233 -15.29 -11.43 -10.40
CA ARG A 233 -16.34 -12.43 -10.17
C ARG A 233 -16.12 -13.69 -10.99
N GLU A 234 -15.62 -13.55 -12.21
CA GLU A 234 -15.33 -14.70 -13.05
C GLU A 234 -14.16 -15.53 -12.49
N HIS A 235 -13.07 -14.87 -12.09
CA HIS A 235 -11.97 -15.59 -11.41
C HIS A 235 -12.42 -16.26 -10.11
N GLU A 236 -13.23 -15.58 -9.29
CA GLU A 236 -13.80 -16.17 -8.07
C GLU A 236 -14.66 -17.39 -8.41
N ARG A 237 -15.50 -17.32 -9.44
CA ARG A 237 -16.34 -18.43 -9.89
C ARG A 237 -15.51 -19.62 -10.34
N THR A 238 -14.54 -19.41 -11.23
CA THR A 238 -13.67 -20.47 -11.75
C THR A 238 -12.87 -21.15 -10.64
N LEU A 239 -12.30 -20.37 -9.70
CA LEU A 239 -11.56 -20.93 -8.57
C LEU A 239 -12.46 -21.71 -7.61
N ARG A 240 -13.69 -21.25 -7.36
CA ARG A 240 -14.65 -22.00 -6.53
C ARG A 240 -15.14 -23.29 -7.22
N GLU A 241 -15.29 -23.29 -8.53
CA GLU A 241 -15.70 -24.47 -9.32
C GLU A 241 -14.60 -25.54 -9.37
N GLY A 242 -13.33 -25.13 -9.36
CA GLY A 242 -12.18 -26.04 -9.34
C GLY A 242 -11.75 -26.52 -7.95
N LEU A 243 -12.34 -25.98 -6.89
CA LEU A 243 -11.87 -26.20 -5.53
C LEU A 243 -12.19 -27.63 -5.05
N SER A 244 -11.14 -28.38 -4.71
CA SER A 244 -11.22 -29.76 -4.23
C SER A 244 -11.01 -29.88 -2.72
N THR A 245 -10.23 -28.97 -2.14
CA THR A 245 -9.92 -28.89 -0.69
C THR A 245 -10.17 -27.46 -0.17
N ARG A 246 -9.43 -26.99 0.84
CA ARG A 246 -9.54 -25.59 1.28
C ARG A 246 -8.75 -24.69 0.34
N ALA A 247 -9.24 -23.48 0.10
CA ALA A 247 -8.63 -22.54 -0.84
C ALA A 247 -7.19 -22.16 -0.46
N PHE A 248 -6.88 -22.12 0.84
CA PHE A 248 -5.52 -21.87 1.30
C PHE A 248 -4.58 -23.04 1.00
N ASP A 249 -5.06 -24.28 1.12
CA ASP A 249 -4.24 -25.47 0.90
C ASP A 249 -3.98 -25.68 -0.59
N GLU A 250 -4.96 -25.35 -1.45
CA GLU A 250 -4.87 -25.56 -2.90
C GLU A 250 -4.21 -24.39 -3.64
N TYR A 251 -4.46 -23.14 -3.22
CA TYR A 251 -4.01 -21.94 -3.93
C TYR A 251 -3.04 -21.07 -3.13
N GLY A 252 -2.68 -21.50 -1.92
CA GLY A 252 -1.81 -20.74 -1.03
C GLY A 252 -2.43 -19.42 -0.59
N ARG A 253 -1.62 -18.36 -0.59
CA ARG A 253 -2.03 -17.05 -0.10
C ARG A 253 -2.92 -16.28 -1.09
N PRO A 254 -4.05 -15.69 -0.64
CA PRO A 254 -4.99 -15.01 -1.53
C PRO A 254 -4.40 -13.75 -2.18
N ASP A 255 -3.48 -13.06 -1.49
CA ASP A 255 -2.80 -11.87 -2.01
C ASP A 255 -1.75 -12.22 -3.06
N ALA A 256 -0.97 -13.27 -2.85
CA ALA A 256 0.03 -13.73 -3.82
C ALA A 256 -0.61 -14.14 -5.16
N LEU A 257 -1.68 -14.96 -5.11
CA LEU A 257 -2.40 -15.36 -6.32
C LEU A 257 -3.01 -14.14 -7.03
N ALA A 258 -3.64 -13.23 -6.29
CA ALA A 258 -4.23 -12.03 -6.87
C ALA A 258 -3.18 -11.13 -7.54
N LEU A 259 -1.99 -10.99 -6.95
CA LEU A 259 -0.88 -10.22 -7.51
C LEU A 259 -0.35 -10.85 -8.80
N ARG A 260 -0.22 -12.18 -8.83
CA ARG A 260 0.17 -12.93 -10.05
C ARG A 260 -0.81 -12.68 -11.20
N LEU A 261 -2.12 -12.86 -10.94
CA LEU A 261 -3.17 -12.59 -11.95
C LEU A 261 -3.18 -11.13 -12.43
N VAL A 262 -2.81 -10.18 -11.56
CA VAL A 262 -2.72 -8.76 -11.89
C VAL A 262 -1.48 -8.43 -12.73
N ALA A 263 -0.35 -9.09 -12.44
CA ALA A 263 0.89 -8.95 -13.19
C ALA A 263 0.72 -9.44 -14.64
N ASP A 264 -0.09 -10.48 -14.82
CA ASP A 264 -0.40 -11.04 -16.13
C ASP A 264 -1.42 -10.20 -16.93
N ASP A 265 -2.14 -9.24 -16.31
CA ASP A 265 -3.06 -8.33 -17.02
C ASP A 265 -2.31 -7.11 -17.62
N PRO A 266 -2.16 -7.03 -18.96
CA PRO A 266 -1.46 -5.91 -19.61
C PRO A 266 -2.17 -4.57 -19.44
N ALA A 267 -3.45 -4.54 -19.02
CA ALA A 267 -4.18 -3.32 -18.75
C ALA A 267 -3.90 -2.71 -17.38
N THR A 268 -3.33 -3.46 -16.42
CA THR A 268 -3.07 -3.03 -15.04
C THR A 268 -2.27 -1.71 -14.94
N PRO A 269 -1.13 -1.54 -15.64
CA PRO A 269 -0.32 -0.33 -15.53
C PRO A 269 -1.10 0.92 -15.96
N SER A 270 -1.91 0.80 -17.02
CA SER A 270 -2.74 1.89 -17.54
C SER A 270 -3.79 2.34 -16.53
N ARG A 271 -4.44 1.39 -15.83
CA ARG A 271 -5.49 1.68 -14.84
C ARG A 271 -4.91 2.37 -13.60
N ARG A 272 -3.76 1.91 -13.11
CA ARG A 272 -3.06 2.52 -11.96
C ARG A 272 -2.69 3.98 -12.24
N LEU A 273 -2.15 4.25 -13.42
CA LEU A 273 -1.78 5.61 -13.84
C LEU A 273 -3.01 6.52 -13.99
N TRP A 274 -4.15 5.97 -14.38
CA TRP A 274 -5.39 6.72 -14.50
C TRP A 274 -5.94 7.15 -13.13
N TRP A 275 -5.96 6.25 -12.16
CA TRP A 275 -6.34 6.59 -10.77
C TRP A 275 -5.36 7.56 -10.12
N GLY A 276 -4.06 7.42 -10.40
CA GLY A 276 -3.07 8.42 -10.00
C GLY A 276 -3.38 9.81 -10.55
N ALA A 277 -3.80 9.91 -11.82
CA ALA A 277 -4.22 11.17 -12.42
C ALA A 277 -5.43 11.79 -11.71
N ALA A 278 -6.45 10.98 -11.41
CA ALA A 278 -7.63 11.42 -10.68
C ALA A 278 -7.28 11.90 -9.26
N GLY A 279 -6.39 11.20 -8.56
CA GLY A 279 -5.90 11.60 -7.24
C GLY A 279 -5.20 12.97 -7.26
N TRP A 280 -4.26 13.17 -8.20
CA TRP A 280 -3.58 14.46 -8.36
C TRP A 280 -4.55 15.60 -8.68
N PHE A 281 -5.56 15.33 -9.51
CA PHE A 281 -6.57 16.32 -9.86
C PHE A 281 -7.44 16.69 -8.65
N GLY A 282 -7.91 15.70 -7.90
CA GLY A 282 -8.68 15.93 -6.67
C GLY A 282 -7.89 16.73 -5.65
N PHE A 283 -6.60 16.42 -5.49
CA PHE A 283 -5.71 17.16 -4.58
C PHE A 283 -5.48 18.61 -5.04
N ALA A 284 -5.35 18.84 -6.35
CA ALA A 284 -5.25 20.19 -6.92
C ALA A 284 -6.51 21.02 -6.64
N LEU A 285 -7.70 20.44 -6.81
CA LEU A 285 -8.96 21.09 -6.47
C LEU A 285 -9.04 21.44 -4.99
N LEU A 286 -8.65 20.51 -4.12
CA LEU A 286 -8.66 20.71 -2.68
C LEU A 286 -7.72 21.87 -2.27
N HIS A 287 -6.50 21.89 -2.81
CA HIS A 287 -5.57 23.00 -2.61
C HIS A 287 -6.09 24.33 -3.17
N ALA A 288 -6.80 24.30 -4.30
CA ALA A 288 -7.44 25.48 -4.84
C ALA A 288 -8.59 25.98 -3.94
N SER A 289 -9.30 25.12 -3.23
CA SER A 289 -10.45 25.53 -2.41
C SER A 289 -10.07 26.07 -1.02
N PHE A 290 -8.98 25.61 -0.41
CA PHE A 290 -8.72 25.83 1.02
C PHE A 290 -7.67 26.91 1.38
N LEU A 291 -7.08 27.62 0.41
CA LEU A 291 -6.15 28.72 0.68
C LEU A 291 -6.88 30.08 0.65
N PRO A 292 -7.09 30.73 1.81
CA PRO A 292 -7.99 31.89 1.94
C PRO A 292 -7.39 33.21 1.46
N ASP A 293 -6.06 33.30 1.28
CA ASP A 293 -5.41 34.55 0.92
C ASP A 293 -5.18 34.64 -0.60
N SER A 294 -5.76 35.67 -1.22
CA SER A 294 -5.71 35.92 -2.66
C SER A 294 -4.60 36.90 -3.07
N SER A 295 -3.72 37.28 -2.12
CA SER A 295 -2.74 38.34 -2.35
C SER A 295 -1.29 37.91 -2.08
N GLY A 296 -0.36 38.54 -2.79
CA GLY A 296 1.09 38.44 -2.56
C GLY A 296 1.70 37.05 -2.81
N PHE A 297 2.68 36.71 -1.97
CA PHE A 297 3.47 35.46 -2.05
C PHE A 297 2.60 34.20 -2.00
N TRP A 298 1.51 34.22 -1.24
CA TRP A 298 0.61 33.07 -1.06
C TRP A 298 -0.17 32.72 -2.32
N LEU A 299 -0.58 33.73 -3.09
CA LEU A 299 -1.20 33.53 -4.40
C LEU A 299 -0.21 32.86 -5.36
N VAL A 300 1.03 33.35 -5.41
CA VAL A 300 2.08 32.79 -6.29
C VAL A 300 2.37 31.34 -5.91
N LEU A 301 2.57 31.05 -4.62
CA LEU A 301 2.80 29.69 -4.12
C LEU A 301 1.62 28.77 -4.47
N ARG A 302 0.38 29.24 -4.31
CA ARG A 302 -0.82 28.49 -4.70
C ARG A 302 -0.86 28.17 -6.19
N VAL A 303 -0.60 29.15 -7.06
CA VAL A 303 -0.58 28.95 -8.52
C VAL A 303 0.49 27.93 -8.91
N VAL A 304 1.69 28.03 -8.34
CA VAL A 304 2.78 27.09 -8.61
C VAL A 304 2.43 25.67 -8.15
N VAL A 305 1.92 25.51 -6.94
CA VAL A 305 1.55 24.20 -6.38
C VAL A 305 0.38 23.58 -7.17
N VAL A 306 -0.72 24.31 -7.36
CA VAL A 306 -1.88 23.83 -8.11
C VAL A 306 -1.51 23.52 -9.55
N GLY A 307 -0.72 24.38 -10.22
CA GLY A 307 -0.21 24.15 -11.56
C GLY A 307 0.65 22.89 -11.66
N GLY A 308 1.55 22.68 -10.70
CA GLY A 308 2.38 21.47 -10.61
C GLY A 308 1.55 20.20 -10.44
N LEU A 309 0.53 20.23 -9.57
CA LEU A 309 -0.39 19.10 -9.34
C LEU A 309 -1.23 18.78 -10.58
N LEU A 310 -1.76 19.81 -11.26
CA LEU A 310 -2.47 19.63 -12.53
C LEU A 310 -1.57 19.05 -13.61
N TRP A 311 -0.32 19.52 -13.70
CA TRP A 311 0.66 18.96 -14.62
C TRP A 311 0.97 17.48 -14.34
N LEU A 312 1.12 17.09 -13.06
CA LEU A 312 1.27 15.69 -12.67
C LEU A 312 0.05 14.85 -13.06
N SER A 313 -1.16 15.37 -12.85
CA SER A 313 -2.41 14.73 -13.27
C SER A 313 -2.43 14.49 -14.78
N ILE A 314 -2.17 15.53 -15.58
CA ILE A 314 -2.13 15.45 -17.05
C ILE A 314 -1.06 14.45 -17.50
N ARG A 315 0.15 14.52 -16.94
CA ARG A 315 1.24 13.60 -17.28
C ARG A 315 0.88 12.15 -16.96
N SER A 316 0.23 11.90 -15.82
CA SER A 316 -0.23 10.57 -15.44
C SER A 316 -1.33 10.06 -16.38
N ALA A 317 -2.29 10.91 -16.75
CA ALA A 317 -3.35 10.57 -17.70
C ALA A 317 -2.81 10.26 -19.12
N LEU A 318 -1.82 11.03 -19.58
CA LEU A 318 -1.16 10.78 -20.86
C LEU A 318 -0.39 9.46 -20.86
N ARG A 319 0.33 9.16 -19.77
CA ARG A 319 1.01 7.86 -19.61
C ARG A 319 0.01 6.71 -19.55
N ALA A 320 -1.11 6.89 -18.84
CA ALA A 320 -2.19 5.90 -18.79
C ALA A 320 -2.75 5.59 -20.19
N ARG A 321 -2.97 6.62 -21.02
CA ARG A 321 -3.44 6.45 -22.40
C ARG A 321 -2.44 5.67 -23.27
N ARG A 322 -1.14 5.93 -23.12
CA ARG A 322 -0.09 5.23 -23.89
C ARG A 322 0.11 3.78 -23.45
N ALA A 323 -0.17 3.47 -22.19
CA ALA A 323 -0.05 2.12 -21.64
C ALA A 323 -1.29 1.24 -21.90
N ARG A 324 -2.32 1.76 -22.59
CA ARG A 324 -3.46 0.91 -22.96
C ARG A 324 -3.01 -0.09 -24.01
N PRO A 325 -3.26 -1.40 -23.82
CA PRO A 325 -3.04 -2.36 -24.89
C PRO A 325 -3.85 -1.90 -26.12
N ALA A 326 -3.20 -1.92 -27.29
CA ALA A 326 -3.90 -1.68 -28.54
C ALA A 326 -5.08 -2.65 -28.57
N SER A 327 -6.31 -2.14 -28.64
CA SER A 327 -7.47 -2.99 -28.79
C SER A 327 -7.18 -3.92 -29.96
N SER A 328 -7.20 -5.23 -29.73
CA SER A 328 -7.27 -6.24 -30.78
C SER A 328 -8.57 -5.99 -31.54
N SER A 329 -8.54 -5.02 -32.46
CA SER A 329 -9.54 -4.81 -33.47
C SER A 329 -9.23 -5.83 -34.56
N LYS A 330 -9.62 -7.09 -34.32
CA LYS A 330 -9.81 -8.13 -35.34
C LYS A 330 -10.34 -9.39 -34.66
N THR A 331 -11.64 -9.42 -34.42
CA THR A 331 -12.40 -10.66 -34.59
C THR A 331 -13.13 -10.48 -35.92
N PRO A 332 -12.61 -10.99 -37.06
CA PRO A 332 -13.47 -11.21 -38.20
C PRO A 332 -14.45 -12.34 -37.84
N ALA A 333 -15.71 -12.11 -38.20
CA ALA A 333 -16.81 -13.08 -38.09
C ALA A 333 -16.57 -14.33 -38.95
#